data_AF-A0A415G7A9-F1
#
_entry.id   AF-A0A415G7A9-F1
#
_cell.length_a   1.000
_cell.length_b   1.000
_cell.length_c   1.000
_cell.angle_alpha   90.00
_cell.angle_beta   90.00
_cell.angle_gamma   90.00
#
_symmetry.space_group_name_H-M   'P 1'
#
loop_
_entity.id
_entity.type
_entity.pdbx_description
1 polymer ?
#
loop_
_entity_poly.entity_id
_entity_poly.type
_entity_poly.pdbx_seq_one_letter_code
_entity_poly.pdbx_strand_id
1 'polypeptide(L)'
;MKNTKVYLMSTENVKDPRTFALWKEFLPKEHWEKTVRPLKEEDRKTELAAWFLLYQALREWGISEEKINADGAYYYGEHGKPMRRNEEICLSFSFWEICTVCSIRNGNWL
;
A
#
# COMPACT_ATOMS: atom_id res chain seq x y z
N MET A 1 0.31 -18.30 17.01
CA MET A 1 1.43 -18.04 16.06
C MET A 1 1.19 -16.69 15.41
N LYS A 2 2.18 -15.80 15.38
CA LYS A 2 2.07 -14.56 14.58
C LYS A 2 2.18 -14.98 13.11
N ASN A 3 1.06 -14.96 12.39
CA ASN A 3 1.04 -15.29 10.96
C ASN A 3 1.58 -14.10 10.16
N THR A 4 2.58 -14.34 9.33
CA THR A 4 3.14 -13.36 8.39
C THR A 4 2.79 -13.83 6.99
N LYS A 5 2.27 -12.92 6.17
CA LYS A 5 2.11 -13.13 4.73
C LYS A 5 2.96 -12.10 3.99
N VAL A 6 3.55 -12.53 2.88
CA VAL A 6 4.35 -11.68 2.00
C VAL A 6 3.69 -11.71 0.62
N TYR A 7 3.44 -10.53 0.09
CA TYR A 7 2.83 -10.30 -1.20
C TYR A 7 3.82 -9.62 -2.12
N LEU A 8 3.82 -10.00 -3.40
CA LEU A 8 4.72 -9.50 -4.43
C LEU A 8 3.90 -9.15 -5.67
N MET A 9 4.19 -8.00 -6.28
CA MET A 9 3.60 -7.60 -7.56
C MET A 9 4.68 -7.04 -8.49
N SER A 10 4.73 -7.53 -9.73
CA SER A 10 5.48 -6.88 -10.80
C SER A 10 4.79 -5.58 -11.21
N THR A 11 5.59 -4.54 -11.40
CA THR A 11 5.18 -3.19 -11.81
C THR A 11 5.27 -2.98 -13.31
N GLU A 12 5.79 -3.94 -14.07
CA GLU A 12 6.02 -3.84 -15.53
C GLU A 12 4.74 -3.50 -16.29
N ASN A 13 3.63 -4.11 -15.88
CA ASN A 13 2.31 -3.94 -16.52
C ASN A 13 1.42 -2.92 -15.82
N VAL A 14 1.92 -2.25 -14.76
CA VAL A 14 1.17 -1.20 -14.09
C VAL A 14 1.18 0.03 -15.01
N LYS A 15 -0.01 0.54 -15.35
CA LYS A 15 -0.12 1.78 -16.14
C LYS A 15 0.24 2.98 -15.27
N ASP A 16 0.86 4.00 -15.85
CA ASP A 16 1.16 5.24 -15.14
C ASP A 16 -0.13 5.87 -14.59
N PRO A 17 -0.25 6.09 -13.27
CA PRO A 17 -1.44 6.72 -12.67
C PRO A 17 -1.75 8.10 -13.25
N ARG A 18 -0.78 8.85 -13.80
CA ARG A 18 -1.08 10.13 -14.47
C ARG A 18 -1.89 9.98 -15.75
N THR A 19 -1.73 8.86 -16.46
CA THR A 19 -2.40 8.61 -17.75
C THR A 19 -3.62 7.71 -17.61
N PHE A 20 -3.73 6.98 -16.50
CA PHE A 20 -4.85 6.08 -16.22
C PHE A 20 -5.45 6.37 -14.83
N ALA A 21 -6.29 7.41 -14.76
CA ALA A 21 -6.78 7.96 -13.49
C ALA A 21 -7.82 7.08 -12.76
N LEU A 22 -8.31 6.00 -13.37
CA LEU A 22 -9.21 5.03 -12.71
C LEU A 22 -8.60 4.43 -11.44
N TRP A 23 -7.26 4.42 -11.34
CA TRP A 23 -6.56 4.02 -10.11
C TRP A 23 -6.91 4.88 -8.90
N LYS A 24 -7.35 6.12 -9.09
CA LYS A 24 -7.71 7.05 -8.01
C LYS A 24 -8.81 6.49 -7.10
N GLU A 25 -9.71 5.69 -7.64
CA GLU A 25 -10.83 5.09 -6.91
C GLU A 25 -10.37 4.02 -5.90
N PHE A 26 -9.19 3.45 -6.09
CA PHE A 26 -8.62 2.40 -5.23
C PHE A 26 -7.68 2.94 -4.16
N LEU A 27 -7.30 4.21 -4.24
CA LEU A 27 -6.42 4.82 -3.25
C LEU A 27 -7.24 5.39 -2.10
N PRO A 28 -6.75 5.27 -0.85
CA PRO A 28 -7.34 6.00 0.25
C PRO A 28 -7.29 7.51 -0.03
N LYS A 29 -8.26 8.23 0.54
CA LYS A 29 -8.38 9.68 0.41
C LYS A 29 -7.03 10.35 0.73
N GLU A 30 -6.66 11.39 -0.03
CA GLU A 30 -5.40 12.14 0.09
C GLU A 30 -4.13 11.44 -0.41
N HIS A 31 -4.16 10.14 -0.71
CA HIS A 31 -2.96 9.44 -1.19
C HIS A 31 -2.72 9.59 -2.70
N TRP A 32 -3.74 9.98 -3.48
CA TRP A 32 -3.61 10.22 -4.91
C TRP A 32 -2.49 11.21 -5.25
N GLU A 33 -2.45 12.35 -4.56
CA GLU A 33 -1.46 13.39 -4.82
C GLU A 33 -0.05 12.87 -4.59
N LYS A 34 0.15 12.10 -3.50
CA LYS A 34 1.44 11.45 -3.21
C LYS A 34 1.82 10.46 -4.31
N THR A 35 0.88 9.66 -4.81
CA THR A 35 1.13 8.65 -5.86
C THR A 35 1.49 9.26 -7.20
N VAL A 36 0.89 10.40 -7.58
CA VAL A 36 1.18 11.03 -8.88
C VAL A 36 2.29 12.08 -8.84
N ARG A 37 2.75 12.49 -7.65
CA ARG A 37 3.80 13.50 -7.47
C ARG A 37 5.19 13.11 -8.02
N PRO A 38 5.68 11.85 -7.89
CA PRO A 38 7.00 11.47 -8.38
C PRO A 38 7.23 11.82 -9.85
N LEU A 39 8.45 12.27 -10.18
CA LEU A 39 8.82 12.71 -11.53
C LEU A 39 8.98 11.52 -12.49
N LYS A 40 9.59 10.44 -12.00
CA LYS A 40 9.81 9.21 -12.75
C LYS A 40 8.53 8.37 -12.80
N GLU A 41 8.26 7.76 -13.94
CA GLU A 41 7.09 6.91 -14.14
C GLU A 41 7.15 5.65 -13.27
N GLU A 42 8.35 5.09 -13.15
CA GLU A 42 8.65 3.90 -12.38
C GLU A 42 8.28 4.11 -10.90
N ASP A 43 8.64 5.27 -10.33
CA ASP A 43 8.32 5.62 -8.94
C ASP A 43 6.81 5.75 -8.73
N ARG A 44 6.08 6.32 -9.70
CA ARG A 44 4.61 6.43 -9.64
C ARG A 44 3.93 5.07 -9.69
N LYS A 45 4.38 4.20 -10.61
CA LYS A 45 3.88 2.81 -10.74
C LYS A 45 4.16 2.01 -9.48
N THR A 46 5.33 2.20 -8.90
CA THR A 46 5.78 1.54 -7.68
C THR A 46 4.93 1.95 -6.47
N GLU A 47 4.70 3.25 -6.26
CA GLU A 47 3.84 3.72 -5.17
C GLU A 47 2.40 3.21 -5.36
N LEU A 48 1.87 3.25 -6.59
CA LEU A 48 0.54 2.70 -6.89
C LEU A 48 0.44 1.20 -6.61
N ALA A 49 1.44 0.42 -7.03
CA ALA A 49 1.49 -1.02 -6.80
C ALA A 49 1.53 -1.36 -5.31
N ALA A 50 2.22 -0.57 -4.49
CA ALA A 50 2.21 -0.73 -3.04
C ALA A 50 0.82 -0.58 -2.44
N TRP A 51 0.07 0.45 -2.86
CA TRP A 51 -1.30 0.65 -2.38
C TRP A 51 -2.23 -0.47 -2.83
N PHE A 52 -2.10 -0.93 -4.07
CA PHE A 52 -2.91 -2.05 -4.57
C PHE A 52 -2.60 -3.36 -3.84
N LEU A 53 -1.32 -3.67 -3.62
CA LEU A 53 -0.89 -4.82 -2.85
C LEU A 53 -1.41 -4.76 -1.41
N LEU A 54 -1.30 -3.59 -0.77
CA LEU A 54 -1.81 -3.38 0.57
C LEU A 54 -3.33 -3.64 0.64
N TYR A 55 -4.08 -3.08 -0.31
CA TYR A 55 -5.51 -3.28 -0.40
C TYR A 55 -5.88 -4.76 -0.49
N GLN A 56 -5.25 -5.50 -1.42
CA GLN A 56 -5.53 -6.92 -1.60
C GLN A 56 -5.14 -7.75 -0.38
N ALA A 57 -3.98 -7.46 0.19
CA ALA A 57 -3.48 -8.18 1.36
C ALA A 57 -4.37 -7.96 2.60
N LEU A 58 -4.90 -6.75 2.80
CA LEU A 58 -5.86 -6.46 3.87
C LEU A 58 -7.22 -7.12 3.65
N ARG A 59 -7.69 -7.16 2.39
CA ARG A 59 -8.91 -7.87 1.99
C ARG A 59 -8.81 -9.36 2.28
N GLU A 60 -7.70 -9.99 1.92
CA GLU A 60 -7.42 -11.40 2.24
C GLU A 60 -7.34 -11.69 3.74
N TRP A 61 -7.05 -10.68 4.54
CA TRP A 61 -7.06 -10.75 6.00
C TRP A 61 -8.42 -10.48 6.63
N GLY A 62 -9.46 -10.34 5.81
CA GLY A 62 -10.83 -10.16 6.30
C GLY A 62 -11.13 -8.74 6.77
N ILE A 63 -10.28 -7.77 6.44
CA ILE A 63 -10.59 -6.36 6.71
C ILE A 63 -11.56 -5.86 5.64
N SER A 64 -12.69 -5.28 6.08
CA SER A 64 -13.71 -4.77 5.15
C SER A 64 -13.20 -3.54 4.39
N GLU A 65 -13.76 -3.32 3.19
CA GLU A 65 -13.41 -2.16 2.36
C GLU A 65 -13.68 -0.85 3.07
N GLU A 66 -14.78 -0.74 3.83
CA GLU A 66 -15.07 0.48 4.58
C GLU A 66 -13.94 0.78 5.59
N LYS A 67 -13.38 -0.25 6.24
CA LYS A 67 -12.25 -0.09 7.15
C LYS A 67 -10.94 0.19 6.43
N ILE A 68 -10.73 -0.37 5.24
CA ILE A 68 -9.52 -0.11 4.43
C ILE A 68 -9.51 1.34 3.95
N ASN A 69 -10.67 1.86 3.55
CA ASN A 69 -10.83 3.17 2.92
C ASN A 69 -11.25 4.28 3.90
N ALA A 70 -11.42 3.97 5.19
CA ALA A 70 -11.79 4.95 6.20
C ALA A 70 -10.80 6.11 6.27
N ASP A 71 -11.31 7.33 6.39
CA ASP A 71 -10.50 8.53 6.56
C ASP A 71 -9.60 8.38 7.80
N GLY A 72 -8.29 8.61 7.62
CA GLY A 72 -7.30 8.44 8.67
C GLY A 72 -6.96 6.99 9.05
N ALA A 73 -7.37 5.99 8.26
CA ALA A 73 -7.01 4.59 8.48
C ALA A 73 -5.48 4.37 8.51
N TYR A 74 -4.74 5.19 7.78
CA TYR A 74 -3.29 5.17 7.67
C TYR A 74 -2.67 6.45 8.23
N TYR A 75 -1.46 6.34 8.76
CA TYR A 75 -0.64 7.46 9.18
C TYR A 75 0.85 7.12 9.02
N TYR A 76 1.71 8.13 9.12
CA TYR A 76 3.16 7.94 9.13
C TYR A 76 3.68 8.03 10.57
N GLY A 77 4.42 7.01 11.01
CA GLY A 77 5.11 7.02 12.31
C GLY A 77 6.35 7.93 12.31
N GLU A 78 7.06 7.97 13.43
CA GLU A 78 8.18 8.89 13.72
C GLU A 78 9.29 8.94 12.63
N HIS A 79 9.48 7.85 11.89
CA HIS A 79 10.48 7.76 10.82
C HIS A 79 9.88 7.63 9.41
N GLY A 80 8.63 8.08 9.21
CA GLY A 80 7.96 7.99 7.91
C GLY A 80 7.48 6.59 7.55
N LYS A 81 7.50 5.63 8.49
CA LYS A 81 6.96 4.29 8.28
C LYS A 81 5.43 4.37 8.18
N PRO A 82 4.81 3.84 7.11
CA PRO A 82 3.35 3.78 7.04
C PRO A 82 2.82 2.79 8.08
N MET A 83 1.82 3.23 8.82
CA MET A 83 1.17 2.48 9.88
C MET A 83 -0.35 2.54 9.70
N ARG A 84 -1.04 1.52 10.17
CA ARG A 84 -2.50 1.47 10.24
C ARG A 84 -2.91 1.80 11.67
N ARG A 85 -3.93 2.65 11.86
CA ARG A 85 -4.38 3.05 13.22
C ARG A 85 -4.94 1.90 14.06
N ASN A 86 -5.45 0.84 13.43
CA ASN A 86 -5.86 -0.36 14.14
C ASN A 86 -4.62 -1.26 14.30
N GLU A 87 -4.05 -1.30 15.51
CA GLU A 87 -2.70 -1.78 15.86
C GLU A 87 -2.51 -3.31 15.72
N GLU A 88 -3.51 -4.05 15.26
CA GLU A 88 -3.45 -5.50 15.13
C GLU A 88 -2.58 -5.96 13.95
N ILE A 89 -2.28 -5.05 13.01
CA ILE A 89 -1.65 -5.36 11.73
C ILE A 89 -0.45 -4.45 11.50
N CYS A 90 0.74 -5.04 11.39
CA CYS A 90 1.91 -4.30 10.95
C CYS A 90 2.18 -4.45 9.45
N LEU A 91 2.63 -3.36 8.84
CA LEU A 91 2.90 -3.24 7.40
C LEU A 91 4.37 -2.93 7.16
N SER A 92 4.92 -3.48 6.08
CA SER A 92 6.21 -3.04 5.53
C SER A 92 6.18 -3.14 4.01
N PHE A 93 6.73 -2.11 3.37
CA PHE A 93 6.89 -2.05 1.92
C PHE A 93 8.36 -2.03 1.58
N SER A 94 8.72 -2.77 0.53
CA SER A 94 10.03 -2.70 -0.10
C SER A 94 9.85 -2.69 -1.61
N PHE A 95 10.77 -2.04 -2.30
CA PHE A 95 10.72 -1.83 -3.73
C PHE A 95 12.06 -2.23 -4.33
N TRP A 96 12.04 -3.00 -5.41
CA TRP A 96 13.23 -3.48 -6.11
C TRP A 96 12.96 -3.45 -7.61
N GLU A 97 13.48 -2.41 -8.28
CA GLU A 97 13.43 -2.13 -9.72
C GLU A 97 12.05 -2.32 -10.39
N ILE A 98 11.62 -3.57 -10.57
CA ILE A 98 10.36 -3.96 -11.22
C ILE A 98 9.32 -4.52 -10.25
N CYS A 99 9.63 -4.66 -8.96
CA CYS A 99 8.76 -5.35 -8.00
C CYS A 99 8.46 -4.51 -6.76
N THR A 100 7.21 -4.60 -6.31
CA THR A 100 6.79 -4.11 -5.00
C THR A 100 6.47 -5.27 -4.08
N VAL A 101 6.94 -5.19 -2.84
CA VAL A 101 6.72 -6.18 -1.78
C VAL A 101 5.90 -5.55 -0.68
N CYS A 102 4.84 -6.23 -0.24
CA CYS A 102 4.08 -5.88 0.95
C CYS A 102 4.10 -7.06 1.92
N SER A 103 4.59 -6.85 3.14
CA SER A 103 4.50 -7.85 4.21
C SER A 103 3.52 -7.40 5.29
N ILE A 104 2.66 -8.32 5.69
CA ILE A 104 1.64 -8.09 6.70
C ILE A 104 1.78 -9.15 7.82
N ARG A 105 1.82 -8.69 9.08
CA ARG A 105 1.97 -9.53 10.29
C ARG A 105 0.97 -9.16 11.40
N ASN A 106 0.41 -10.18 12.07
CA ASN A 106 -0.43 -10.00 13.26
C ASN A 106 0.44 -9.60 14.46
N GLY A 107 0.05 -8.51 15.14
CA GLY A 107 0.78 -7.92 16.27
C GLY A 107 2.05 -7.15 15.86
N ASN A 108 2.84 -6.72 16.84
CA ASN A 108 4.01 -5.87 16.59
C ASN A 108 5.18 -6.60 15.90
N TRP A 109 5.93 -5.85 15.07
CA TRP A 109 7.25 -6.27 14.55
C TRP A 109 8.33 -6.30 15.64
N LEU A 110 8.06 -5.67 16.80
CA LEU A 110 8.84 -5.75 18.04
C LEU A 110 8.62 -7.10 18.75
#